data_AF-A0AAN6ZA60-F1
#
_entry.id   AF-A0AAN6ZA60-F1
#
_cell.length_a   1.000
_cell.length_b   1.000
_cell.length_c   1.000
_cell.angle_alpha   90.00
_cell.angle_beta   90.00
_cell.angle_gamma   90.00
#
_symmetry.space_group_name_H-M   'P 1'
#
loop_
_entity.id
_entity.type
_entity.pdbx_description
1 polymer ?
#
loop_
_entity_poly.entity_id
_entity_poly.type
_entity_poly.pdbx_seq_one_letter_code
_entity_poly.pdbx_strand_id
1 'polypeptide(L)'
;MCRYGKSCSRVATATCLWSHPPAHRNQTARVDEMTRALRYEERIDVGVLAVEEGLQTAGITQDRELASFNKVSDSEIAVPGWSPYRIPPVFRPPTRRLKLRDDAQNMSLRAVFPRYTHCFEPLLRAVEVMRPDVDLLATADMVSNAGNMAKLLRLVQNTRVAEERFDLEWRGGTLLLSRWNDDPKLSGSCGFGAGFERATCRYARGDEAVLRHSASHHRVVSYCFAGLTCVVQSEVDAYWCGCHASLPRPRLPRMRRRQSLPRPRLLRMRRRQSLPRPRLLRIRPRQSFLQPRLPRPAPCPCPPRPPRLHTTTAAPLHMHRAGRAIPARCLVEVKTHARGSSMWVAPEPQLYFGRRTQLFVAQHKRGEEEDGGEVVDMTAGLAAWEAQEQAALQRLAALLRALRARVEGLARRGVARVSLVCVCDGSGRDDGAGMRLFERTDGEGLLPPGCG
;
A
#
# COMPACT_ATOMS: atom_id res chain seq x y z
N MET A 1 19.47 -25.43 8.70
CA MET A 1 18.42 -26.01 9.55
C MET A 1 18.41 -25.34 10.91
N CYS A 2 17.24 -25.18 11.52
CA CYS A 2 17.11 -24.62 12.85
C CYS A 2 17.65 -25.56 13.94
N ARG A 3 18.55 -25.04 14.79
CA ARG A 3 19.16 -25.79 15.91
C ARG A 3 18.16 -26.29 16.96
N TYR A 4 16.99 -25.66 17.03
CA TYR A 4 15.93 -26.00 17.99
C TYR A 4 14.93 -27.03 17.42
N GLY A 5 15.09 -27.50 16.18
CA GLY A 5 14.32 -28.63 15.66
C GLY A 5 12.80 -28.50 15.85
N LYS A 6 12.17 -29.50 16.48
CA LYS A 6 10.74 -29.51 16.81
C LYS A 6 10.38 -28.63 18.02
N SER A 7 11.34 -28.37 18.91
CA SER A 7 11.15 -27.58 20.14
C SER A 7 11.34 -26.07 19.92
N CYS A 8 11.50 -25.63 18.67
CA CYS A 8 11.61 -24.23 18.32
C CYS A 8 10.25 -23.52 18.51
N SER A 9 10.13 -22.70 19.55
CA SER A 9 8.93 -21.90 19.84
C SER A 9 8.53 -20.93 18.71
N ARG A 10 9.45 -20.64 17.79
CA ARG A 10 9.22 -19.77 16.62
C ARG A 10 8.68 -20.50 15.38
N VAL A 11 8.55 -21.84 15.44
CA VAL A 11 7.98 -22.64 14.34
C VAL A 11 6.48 -22.46 14.23
N ALA A 12 5.78 -22.49 15.36
CA ALA A 12 4.33 -22.32 15.42
C ALA A 12 3.88 -20.97 14.82
N THR A 13 4.68 -19.92 15.03
CA THR A 13 4.43 -18.58 14.48
C THR A 13 5.05 -18.35 13.10
N ALA A 14 5.74 -19.35 12.54
CA ALA A 14 6.51 -19.25 11.30
C ALA A 14 7.52 -18.07 11.25
N THR A 15 8.01 -17.62 12.41
CA THR A 15 8.95 -16.50 12.55
C THR A 15 10.40 -16.97 12.69
N CYS A 16 10.65 -18.27 12.57
CA CYS A 16 12.01 -18.81 12.59
C CYS A 16 12.73 -18.49 11.27
N LEU A 17 13.84 -17.75 11.36
CA LEU A 17 14.71 -17.40 10.23
C LEU A 17 15.46 -18.62 9.63
N TRP A 18 15.32 -19.80 10.21
CA TRP A 18 16.05 -21.01 9.82
C TRP A 18 15.09 -22.07 9.30
N SER A 19 15.55 -22.85 8.30
CA SER A 19 14.74 -23.92 7.71
C SER A 19 14.35 -25.00 8.73
N HIS A 20 13.08 -25.38 8.70
CA HIS A 20 12.49 -26.46 9.48
C HIS A 20 11.93 -27.52 8.53
N PRO A 21 12.12 -28.83 8.82
CA PRO A 21 11.43 -29.90 8.13
C PRO A 21 9.91 -29.71 8.16
N PRO A 22 9.17 -30.12 7.11
CA PRO A 22 7.70 -30.04 7.08
C PRO A 22 7.04 -30.67 8.30
N ALA A 23 7.57 -31.82 8.76
CA ALA A 23 7.10 -32.54 9.94
C ALA A 23 7.23 -31.78 11.28
N HIS A 24 7.92 -30.63 11.31
CA HIS A 24 8.03 -29.80 12.52
C HIS A 24 6.94 -28.71 12.55
N ARG A 25 6.28 -28.43 11.42
CA ARG A 25 5.17 -27.48 11.32
C ARG A 25 3.89 -28.26 11.60
N ASN A 26 3.24 -28.00 12.74
CA ASN A 26 2.00 -28.68 13.07
C ASN A 26 0.83 -28.06 12.27
N GLN A 27 0.74 -28.42 10.98
CA GLN A 27 -0.16 -27.78 10.01
C GLN A 27 -1.63 -27.87 10.42
N THR A 28 -2.03 -29.05 10.91
CA THR A 28 -3.41 -29.33 11.35
C THR A 28 -3.87 -28.37 12.43
N ALA A 29 -3.08 -28.18 13.49
CA ALA A 29 -3.44 -27.28 14.59
C ALA A 29 -3.63 -25.82 14.15
N ARG A 30 -2.88 -25.39 13.14
CA ARG A 30 -2.99 -24.03 12.59
C ARG A 30 -4.19 -23.87 11.67
N VAL A 31 -4.53 -24.90 10.90
CA VAL A 31 -5.78 -24.93 10.12
C VAL A 31 -6.99 -24.89 11.06
N ASP A 32 -6.97 -25.65 12.15
CA ASP A 32 -8.05 -25.63 13.16
C ASP A 32 -8.22 -24.26 13.81
N GLU A 33 -7.13 -23.53 14.02
CA GLU A 33 -7.17 -22.14 14.48
C GLU A 33 -7.80 -21.21 13.42
N MET A 34 -7.41 -21.36 12.15
CA MET A 34 -7.95 -20.55 11.04
C MET A 34 -9.43 -20.78 10.79
N THR A 35 -9.92 -22.00 11.00
CA THR A 35 -11.32 -22.40 10.75
C THR A 35 -12.19 -22.30 11.99
N ARG A 36 -11.63 -21.91 13.14
CA ARG A 36 -12.37 -21.77 14.40
C ARG A 36 -13.57 -20.83 14.21
N ALA A 37 -14.73 -21.28 14.66
CA ALA A 37 -16.02 -20.57 14.57
C ALA A 37 -16.53 -20.29 13.14
N LEU A 38 -15.91 -20.89 12.11
CA LEU A 38 -16.40 -20.81 10.74
C LEU A 38 -17.26 -22.04 10.38
N ARG A 39 -18.21 -21.87 9.46
CA ARG A 39 -19.05 -22.97 8.95
C ARG A 39 -18.60 -23.38 7.57
N TYR A 40 -18.33 -24.66 7.35
CA TYR A 40 -17.86 -25.15 6.06
C TYR A 40 -18.96 -25.00 4.98
N GLU A 41 -18.59 -24.48 3.81
CA GLU A 41 -19.47 -24.40 2.64
C GLU A 41 -19.04 -25.40 1.58
N GLU A 42 -17.84 -25.23 1.03
CA GLU A 42 -17.40 -26.04 -0.11
C GLU A 42 -15.88 -26.09 -0.28
N ARG A 43 -15.43 -27.08 -1.05
CA ARG A 43 -14.04 -27.21 -1.50
C ARG A 43 -13.90 -26.66 -2.92
N ILE A 44 -12.83 -25.93 -3.16
CA ILE A 44 -12.37 -25.52 -4.48
C ILE A 44 -11.27 -26.48 -4.90
N ASP A 45 -11.49 -27.21 -5.99
CA ASP A 45 -10.47 -28.05 -6.60
C ASP A 45 -9.62 -27.22 -7.54
N VAL A 46 -8.37 -26.98 -7.14
CA VAL A 46 -7.42 -26.14 -7.89
C VAL A 46 -6.98 -26.84 -9.19
N GLY A 47 -6.94 -28.18 -9.21
CA GLY A 47 -6.54 -28.95 -10.39
C GLY A 47 -7.61 -29.00 -11.48
N VAL A 48 -8.86 -28.67 -11.15
CA VAL A 48 -10.00 -28.65 -12.08
C VAL A 48 -10.36 -27.21 -12.47
N LEU A 49 -9.59 -26.20 -12.05
CA LEU A 49 -9.78 -24.83 -12.51
C LEU A 49 -9.50 -24.77 -14.01
N ALA A 50 -10.57 -24.73 -14.81
CA ALA A 50 -10.47 -24.59 -16.25
C ALA A 50 -9.73 -23.29 -16.57
N VAL A 51 -8.57 -23.42 -17.23
CA VAL A 51 -7.98 -22.29 -17.95
C VAL A 51 -8.91 -22.02 -19.13
N GLU A 52 -9.45 -20.81 -19.24
CA GLU A 52 -10.38 -20.47 -20.32
C GLU A 52 -9.74 -20.75 -21.68
N GLU A 53 -10.37 -21.61 -22.48
CA GLU A 53 -10.02 -21.82 -23.88
C GLU A 53 -10.16 -20.48 -24.62
N GLY A 54 -9.02 -19.90 -25.01
CA GLY A 54 -8.95 -18.60 -25.70
C GLY A 54 -8.21 -17.49 -24.95
N LEU A 55 -7.94 -17.63 -23.65
CA LEU A 55 -7.10 -16.69 -22.91
C LEU A 55 -5.61 -16.97 -23.19
N GLN A 56 -5.13 -16.56 -24.37
CA GLN A 56 -3.76 -16.87 -24.82
C GLN A 56 -2.68 -16.36 -23.87
N THR A 57 -2.91 -15.23 -23.18
CA THR A 57 -2.00 -14.68 -22.16
C THR A 57 -2.78 -14.10 -20.97
N ALA A 58 -2.26 -14.28 -19.77
CA ALA A 58 -2.76 -13.65 -18.56
C ALA A 58 -1.79 -12.55 -18.14
N GLY A 59 -2.26 -11.30 -18.21
CA GLY A 59 -1.44 -10.14 -17.91
C GLY A 59 -2.24 -8.96 -17.40
N ILE A 60 -1.53 -7.93 -16.94
CA ILE A 60 -2.11 -6.66 -16.50
C ILE A 60 -2.09 -5.66 -17.65
N THR A 61 -3.27 -5.11 -17.96
CA THR A 61 -3.44 -4.05 -18.95
C THR A 61 -4.27 -2.91 -18.38
N GLN A 62 -4.31 -1.78 -19.10
CA GLN A 62 -5.17 -0.62 -18.79
C GLN A 62 -5.00 -0.09 -17.36
N ASP A 63 -3.76 -0.10 -16.84
CA ASP A 63 -3.54 0.33 -15.46
C ASP A 63 -3.66 1.85 -15.30
N ARG A 64 -4.39 2.24 -14.26
CA ARG A 64 -4.61 3.64 -13.89
C ARG A 64 -4.57 3.80 -12.39
N GLU A 65 -4.17 4.97 -11.95
CA GLU A 65 -4.25 5.32 -10.55
C GLU A 65 -5.63 5.85 -10.17
N LEU A 66 -6.17 5.33 -9.06
CA LEU A 66 -7.38 5.86 -8.44
C LEU A 66 -7.04 6.80 -7.28
N ALA A 67 -6.21 6.36 -6.34
CA ALA A 67 -5.94 7.12 -5.13
C ALA A 67 -4.57 6.82 -4.51
N SER A 68 -4.18 7.67 -3.56
CA SER A 68 -3.11 7.38 -2.61
C SER A 68 -3.47 7.96 -1.25
N PHE A 69 -3.01 7.34 -0.18
CA PHE A 69 -3.29 7.77 1.18
C PHE A 69 -2.25 7.26 2.16
N ASN A 70 -2.21 7.84 3.34
CA ASN A 70 -1.36 7.40 4.42
C ASN A 70 -2.23 6.89 5.56
N LYS A 71 -1.86 5.74 6.13
CA LYS A 71 -2.43 5.29 7.40
C LYS A 71 -1.71 6.03 8.52
N VAL A 72 -2.46 6.75 9.36
CA VAL A 72 -1.89 7.60 10.42
C VAL A 72 -2.13 6.98 11.79
N SER A 73 -3.38 6.68 12.11
CA SER A 73 -3.80 6.01 13.34
C SER A 73 -5.00 5.12 13.05
N ASP A 74 -5.48 4.36 14.04
CA ASP A 74 -6.62 3.43 13.91
C ASP A 74 -7.91 4.07 13.37
N SER A 75 -8.02 5.40 13.45
CA SER A 75 -9.16 6.16 12.96
C SER A 75 -8.78 7.35 12.06
N GLU A 76 -7.51 7.46 11.65
CA GLU A 76 -7.05 8.60 10.85
C GLU A 76 -6.28 8.16 9.60
N ILE A 77 -6.57 8.86 8.50
CA ILE A 77 -5.80 8.78 7.26
C ILE A 77 -5.43 10.17 6.76
N ALA A 78 -4.36 10.26 5.99
CA ALA A 78 -4.06 11.47 5.21
C ALA A 78 -4.23 11.18 3.71
N VAL A 79 -4.95 12.05 3.02
CA VAL A 79 -5.28 11.93 1.59
C VAL A 79 -4.87 13.23 0.89
N PRO A 80 -4.15 13.17 -0.23
CA PRO A 80 -3.67 14.35 -0.95
C PRO A 80 -4.73 15.11 -1.72
N GLY A 81 -5.95 14.58 -1.79
CA GLY A 81 -7.13 15.30 -2.19
C GLY A 81 -7.39 15.33 -3.70
N TRP A 82 -6.41 14.99 -4.55
CA TRP A 82 -6.61 14.83 -5.99
C TRP A 82 -5.50 13.98 -6.63
N SER A 83 -5.80 13.23 -7.69
CA SER A 83 -4.78 12.51 -8.47
C SER A 83 -4.02 13.47 -9.42
N PRO A 84 -2.68 13.40 -9.58
CA PRO A 84 -1.76 12.33 -9.16
C PRO A 84 -0.94 12.68 -7.91
N TYR A 85 -1.50 13.47 -6.97
CA TYR A 85 -0.78 13.85 -5.76
C TYR A 85 -0.65 12.65 -4.79
N ARG A 86 0.46 12.63 -4.04
CA ARG A 86 0.86 11.57 -3.10
C ARG A 86 1.67 12.12 -1.93
N ILE A 87 1.96 11.25 -0.97
CA ILE A 87 2.78 11.58 0.20
C ILE A 87 3.58 10.38 0.75
N PRO A 88 4.33 9.64 -0.09
CA PRO A 88 5.32 8.72 0.45
C PRO A 88 6.42 9.48 1.19
N PRO A 89 7.09 8.83 2.17
CA PRO A 89 8.29 9.37 2.78
C PRO A 89 9.45 9.39 1.76
N VAL A 90 10.48 10.19 2.03
CA VAL A 90 11.66 10.24 1.17
C VAL A 90 12.55 9.04 1.48
N PHE A 91 13.01 8.33 0.45
CA PHE A 91 14.07 7.35 0.60
C PHE A 91 15.41 8.08 0.72
N ARG A 92 16.22 7.70 1.72
CA ARG A 92 17.58 8.18 1.90
C ARG A 92 18.49 6.96 2.05
N PRO A 93 19.18 6.55 0.98
CA PRO A 93 20.08 5.42 1.06
C PRO A 93 21.14 5.71 2.14
N PRO A 94 21.57 4.68 2.88
CA PRO A 94 22.57 4.85 3.92
C PRO A 94 23.87 5.38 3.32
N THR A 95 24.37 6.50 3.85
CA THR A 95 25.69 7.04 3.47
C THR A 95 26.82 6.48 4.36
N ARG A 96 26.46 5.65 5.34
CA ARG A 96 27.34 4.97 6.30
C ARG A 96 26.70 3.64 6.68
N ARG A 97 27.52 2.64 7.02
CA ARG A 97 27.05 1.33 7.48
C ARG A 97 26.04 1.49 8.60
N LEU A 98 24.83 0.97 8.39
CA LEU A 98 23.80 0.89 9.42
C LEU A 98 23.99 -0.39 10.23
N LYS A 99 23.94 -0.26 11.56
CA LYS A 99 23.85 -1.40 12.48
C LYS A 99 22.43 -1.52 13.00
N LEU A 100 21.70 -2.49 12.47
CA LEU A 100 20.30 -2.73 12.79
C LEU A 100 20.17 -3.82 13.87
N ARG A 101 19.22 -3.62 14.77
CA ARG A 101 18.79 -4.67 15.69
C ARG A 101 17.86 -5.62 14.95
N ASP A 102 17.89 -6.90 15.30
CA ASP A 102 16.90 -7.87 14.82
C ASP A 102 15.50 -7.35 15.15
N ASP A 103 14.62 -7.32 14.15
CA ASP A 103 13.29 -6.76 14.25
C ASP A 103 12.45 -7.43 15.34
N ALA A 104 12.68 -8.73 15.62
CA ALA A 104 12.00 -9.45 16.69
C ALA A 104 12.42 -8.97 18.09
N GLN A 105 13.62 -8.43 18.21
CA GLN A 105 14.18 -7.85 19.44
C GLN A 105 14.05 -6.32 19.49
N ASN A 106 13.59 -5.72 18.40
CA ASN A 106 13.47 -4.27 18.27
C ASN A 106 12.14 -3.81 18.84
N MET A 107 12.09 -3.53 20.15
CA MET A 107 10.85 -3.10 20.80
C MET A 107 10.24 -1.83 20.20
N SER A 108 11.04 -0.96 19.56
CA SER A 108 10.53 0.20 18.82
C SER A 108 9.78 -0.14 17.52
N LEU A 109 9.82 -1.40 17.08
CA LEU A 109 9.08 -1.95 15.94
C LEU A 109 7.89 -2.83 16.34
N ARG A 110 7.70 -3.13 17.63
CA ARG A 110 6.49 -3.83 18.11
C ARG A 110 5.31 -2.88 17.90
N ALA A 111 4.64 -3.05 16.76
CA ALA A 111 3.92 -1.98 16.10
C ALA A 111 2.53 -1.71 16.68
N VAL A 112 2.18 -0.43 16.75
CA VAL A 112 0.80 0.01 16.58
C VAL A 112 0.63 0.31 15.09
N PHE A 113 0.62 -0.72 14.24
CA PHE A 113 0.15 -0.54 12.88
C PHE A 113 -1.35 -0.24 12.96
N PRO A 114 -1.84 0.81 12.28
CA PRO A 114 -3.25 1.16 12.33
C PRO A 114 -4.16 -0.01 12.01
N ARG A 115 -5.04 -0.35 12.96
CA ARG A 115 -6.08 -1.38 12.81
C ARG A 115 -7.42 -0.70 12.63
N TYR A 116 -7.90 -0.74 11.39
CA TYR A 116 -9.23 -0.27 11.04
C TYR A 116 -10.23 -1.41 11.22
N THR A 117 -11.39 -1.12 11.79
CA THR A 117 -12.53 -2.04 11.89
C THR A 117 -12.87 -2.65 10.54
N HIS A 118 -12.86 -1.83 9.49
CA HIS A 118 -13.11 -2.21 8.11
C HIS A 118 -11.86 -1.95 7.27
N CYS A 119 -11.17 -3.01 6.84
CA CYS A 119 -9.83 -2.90 6.25
C CYS A 119 -9.79 -2.12 4.93
N PHE A 120 -10.89 -2.09 4.16
CA PHE A 120 -10.99 -1.35 2.91
C PHE A 120 -11.62 0.03 3.06
N GLU A 121 -12.07 0.43 4.25
CA GLU A 121 -12.63 1.78 4.43
C GLU A 121 -11.62 2.89 4.07
N PRO A 122 -10.34 2.83 4.51
CA PRO A 122 -9.33 3.80 4.08
C PRO A 122 -9.18 3.91 2.56
N LEU A 123 -9.22 2.77 1.86
CA LEU A 123 -9.12 2.69 0.41
C LEU A 123 -10.31 3.39 -0.24
N LEU A 124 -11.53 3.00 0.16
CA LEU A 124 -12.76 3.53 -0.40
C LEU A 124 -12.84 5.05 -0.19
N ARG A 125 -12.61 5.53 1.04
CA ARG A 125 -12.65 6.96 1.37
C ARG A 125 -11.60 7.77 0.59
N ALA A 126 -10.41 7.22 0.39
CA ALA A 126 -9.39 7.88 -0.42
C ALA A 126 -9.82 8.01 -1.89
N VAL A 127 -10.47 6.98 -2.45
CA VAL A 127 -11.01 7.00 -3.82
C VAL A 127 -12.16 8.01 -3.94
N GLU A 128 -13.13 8.01 -3.03
CA GLU A 128 -14.24 8.99 -3.02
C GLU A 128 -13.72 10.44 -3.02
N VAL A 129 -12.63 10.71 -2.28
CA VAL A 129 -12.02 12.04 -2.21
C VAL A 129 -11.26 12.41 -3.48
N MET A 130 -10.47 11.48 -4.04
CA MET A 130 -9.54 11.77 -5.14
C MET A 130 -10.17 11.59 -6.53
N ARG A 131 -11.20 10.74 -6.64
CA ARG A 131 -11.90 10.34 -7.86
C ARG A 131 -13.41 10.22 -7.58
N PRO A 132 -14.08 11.35 -7.26
CA PRO A 132 -15.51 11.36 -6.99
C PRO A 132 -16.37 10.96 -8.21
N ASP A 133 -15.76 10.89 -9.40
CA ASP A 133 -16.35 10.41 -10.64
C ASP A 133 -16.38 8.87 -10.76
N VAL A 134 -15.71 8.16 -9.86
CA VAL A 134 -15.60 6.70 -9.86
C VAL A 134 -16.41 6.13 -8.71
N ASP A 135 -17.48 5.41 -9.05
CA ASP A 135 -18.09 4.46 -8.13
C ASP A 135 -17.27 3.16 -8.16
N LEU A 136 -16.56 2.90 -7.06
CA LEU A 136 -15.64 1.79 -6.97
C LEU A 136 -16.35 0.44 -6.97
N LEU A 137 -17.49 0.30 -6.28
CA LEU A 137 -18.21 -0.97 -6.17
C LEU A 137 -19.05 -1.27 -7.41
N ALA A 138 -19.48 -0.25 -8.14
CA ALA A 138 -20.16 -0.44 -9.42
C ALA A 138 -19.20 -0.77 -10.58
N THR A 139 -17.91 -0.45 -10.46
CA THR A 139 -16.94 -0.61 -11.56
C THR A 139 -15.92 -1.72 -11.38
N ALA A 140 -15.65 -2.15 -10.14
CA ALA A 140 -14.67 -3.21 -9.88
C ALA A 140 -15.32 -4.60 -9.90
N ASP A 141 -14.65 -5.58 -10.50
CA ASP A 141 -14.98 -6.99 -10.28
C ASP A 141 -14.43 -7.48 -8.95
N MET A 142 -13.28 -6.94 -8.55
CA MET A 142 -12.58 -7.32 -7.33
C MET A 142 -11.80 -6.16 -6.72
N VAL A 143 -11.78 -6.10 -5.39
CA VAL A 143 -10.91 -5.23 -4.60
C VAL A 143 -10.00 -6.08 -3.72
N SER A 144 -8.69 -5.85 -3.79
CA SER A 144 -7.73 -6.57 -2.95
C SER A 144 -6.44 -5.77 -2.70
N ASN A 145 -5.41 -6.47 -2.21
CA ASN A 145 -4.07 -5.93 -1.99
C ASN A 145 -3.05 -6.68 -2.84
N ALA A 146 -1.98 -5.99 -3.28
CA ALA A 146 -0.93 -6.61 -4.10
C ALA A 146 -0.26 -7.80 -3.38
N GLY A 147 -0.13 -7.73 -2.06
CA GLY A 147 0.36 -8.84 -1.23
C GLY A 147 -0.58 -10.06 -1.24
N ASN A 148 -1.89 -9.88 -1.31
CA ASN A 148 -2.84 -10.99 -1.42
C ASN A 148 -2.74 -11.64 -2.80
N MET A 149 -2.66 -10.84 -3.86
CA MET A 149 -2.46 -11.32 -5.23
C MET A 149 -1.16 -12.15 -5.34
N ALA A 150 -0.06 -11.65 -4.78
CA ALA A 150 1.22 -12.36 -4.73
C ALA A 150 1.14 -13.67 -3.93
N LYS A 151 0.41 -13.68 -2.81
CA LYS A 151 0.19 -14.90 -2.02
C LYS A 151 -0.66 -15.92 -2.76
N LEU A 152 -1.75 -15.50 -3.41
CA LEU A 152 -2.60 -16.37 -4.22
C LEU A 152 -1.83 -16.95 -5.41
N LEU A 153 -0.99 -16.15 -6.08
CA LEU A 153 -0.08 -16.64 -7.11
C LEU A 153 0.83 -17.76 -6.57
N ARG A 154 1.45 -17.53 -5.40
CA ARG A 154 2.29 -18.54 -4.74
C ARG A 154 1.52 -19.81 -4.38
N LEU A 155 0.25 -19.68 -3.99
CA LEU A 155 -0.60 -20.82 -3.64
C LEU A 155 -0.93 -21.65 -4.88
N VAL A 156 -1.25 -21.02 -6.03
CA VAL A 156 -1.48 -21.78 -7.27
C VAL A 156 -0.19 -22.41 -7.81
N GLN A 157 0.97 -21.80 -7.58
CA GLN A 157 2.27 -22.40 -7.89
C GLN A 157 2.60 -23.63 -7.01
N ASN A 158 2.06 -23.68 -5.78
CA ASN A 158 2.33 -24.71 -4.77
C ASN A 158 3.83 -25.06 -4.60
N THR A 159 4.73 -24.09 -4.70
CA THR A 159 6.19 -24.35 -4.61
C THR A 159 6.73 -24.38 -3.18
N ARG A 160 5.89 -24.04 -2.19
CA ARG A 160 6.28 -24.03 -0.78
C ARG A 160 5.10 -24.40 0.11
N VAL A 161 5.41 -25.07 1.22
CA VAL A 161 4.44 -25.28 2.29
C VAL A 161 3.90 -23.94 2.79
N ALA A 162 2.59 -23.77 2.70
CA ALA A 162 1.90 -22.55 3.11
C ALA A 162 0.51 -22.87 3.68
N GLU A 163 0.11 -22.13 4.71
CA GLU A 163 -1.28 -22.05 5.15
C GLU A 163 -1.62 -20.57 5.28
N GLU A 164 -2.66 -20.16 4.58
CA GLU A 164 -3.12 -18.77 4.50
C GLU A 164 -4.65 -18.76 4.62
N ARG A 165 -5.17 -17.75 5.32
CA ARG A 165 -6.60 -17.44 5.36
C ARG A 165 -6.82 -16.05 4.76
N PHE A 166 -7.82 -15.97 3.89
CA PHE A 166 -8.33 -14.73 3.33
C PHE A 166 -9.79 -14.57 3.74
N ASP A 167 -10.17 -13.36 4.13
CA ASP A 167 -11.57 -13.02 4.35
C ASP A 167 -12.11 -12.35 3.09
N LEU A 168 -13.28 -12.81 2.64
CA LEU A 168 -13.97 -12.37 1.43
C LEU A 168 -15.35 -11.81 1.79
N GLU A 169 -15.77 -10.81 1.03
CA GLU A 169 -17.11 -10.24 1.14
C GLU A 169 -17.66 -9.92 -0.26
N TRP A 170 -18.88 -10.38 -0.53
CA TRP A 170 -19.61 -9.98 -1.73
C TRP A 170 -20.34 -8.67 -1.48
N ARG A 171 -20.11 -7.66 -2.32
CA ARG A 171 -20.77 -6.36 -2.16
C ARG A 171 -20.99 -5.64 -3.48
N GLY A 172 -22.26 -5.39 -3.82
CA GLY A 172 -22.62 -4.59 -4.99
C GLY A 172 -22.11 -5.12 -6.33
N GLY A 173 -21.89 -6.43 -6.47
CA GLY A 173 -21.29 -7.03 -7.67
C GLY A 173 -19.76 -7.16 -7.63
N THR A 174 -19.12 -6.60 -6.59
CA THR A 174 -17.67 -6.67 -6.36
C THR A 174 -17.32 -7.75 -5.34
N LEU A 175 -16.26 -8.52 -5.62
CA LEU A 175 -15.60 -9.35 -4.61
C LEU A 175 -14.55 -8.55 -3.84
N LEU A 176 -14.74 -8.36 -2.54
CA LEU A 176 -13.72 -7.81 -1.65
C LEU A 176 -12.89 -8.97 -1.09
N LEU A 177 -11.55 -8.90 -1.19
CA LEU A 177 -10.65 -9.96 -0.74
C LEU A 177 -9.51 -9.38 0.10
N SER A 178 -9.54 -9.62 1.41
CA SER A 178 -8.49 -9.24 2.34
C SER A 178 -7.78 -10.47 2.91
N ARG A 179 -6.56 -10.25 3.43
CA ARG A 179 -5.94 -11.18 4.38
C ARG A 179 -6.78 -11.27 5.65
N TRP A 180 -6.66 -12.37 6.39
CA TRP A 180 -7.17 -12.45 7.76
C TRP A 180 -6.44 -11.46 8.68
N ASN A 181 -7.20 -10.54 9.28
CA ASN A 181 -6.65 -9.45 10.11
C ASN A 181 -6.21 -9.90 11.51
N ASP A 182 -6.72 -11.02 11.99
CA ASP A 182 -6.35 -11.58 13.30
C ASP A 182 -5.28 -12.67 13.19
N ASP A 183 -4.65 -12.84 12.02
CA ASP A 183 -3.55 -13.79 11.83
C ASP A 183 -2.43 -13.47 12.86
N PRO A 184 -2.11 -14.38 13.79
CA PRO A 184 -1.10 -14.14 14.82
C PRO A 184 0.27 -13.74 14.24
N LYS A 185 0.57 -14.13 12.99
CA LYS A 185 1.79 -13.74 12.27
C LYS A 185 1.94 -12.23 12.07
N LEU A 186 0.85 -11.48 12.12
CA LEU A 186 0.87 -10.02 12.01
C LEU A 186 1.59 -9.32 13.14
N SER A 187 1.64 -9.95 14.32
CA SER A 187 2.24 -9.36 15.51
C SER A 187 3.78 -9.46 15.53
N GLY A 188 4.37 -10.24 14.62
CA GLY A 188 5.81 -10.47 14.54
C GLY A 188 6.44 -9.81 13.34
N SER A 189 7.54 -9.09 13.58
CA SER A 189 8.52 -8.78 12.53
C SER A 189 9.82 -9.51 12.84
N CYS A 190 10.52 -10.01 11.82
CA CYS A 190 11.78 -10.72 11.96
C CYS A 190 12.76 -10.29 10.87
N GLY A 191 14.05 -10.44 11.14
CA GLY A 191 15.10 -9.97 10.23
C GLY A 191 15.47 -8.52 10.52
N PHE A 192 15.72 -7.73 9.49
CA PHE A 192 16.22 -6.35 9.62
C PHE A 192 15.50 -5.36 8.69
N GLY A 193 14.46 -5.80 7.99
CA GLY A 193 13.80 -5.02 6.95
C GLY A 193 13.04 -3.83 7.52
N ALA A 194 12.22 -4.04 8.54
CA ALA A 194 11.43 -2.96 9.15
C ALA A 194 12.34 -1.95 9.86
N GLY A 195 13.44 -2.42 10.48
CA GLY A 195 14.48 -1.55 11.02
C GLY A 195 15.16 -0.70 9.93
N PHE A 196 15.45 -1.29 8.77
CA PHE A 196 16.08 -0.62 7.64
C PHE A 196 15.15 0.43 7.01
N GLU A 197 13.90 0.08 6.76
CA GLU A 197 12.86 1.00 6.26
C GLU A 197 12.71 2.19 7.21
N ARG A 198 12.55 1.96 8.52
CA ARG A 198 12.46 3.06 9.50
C ARG A 198 13.70 3.95 9.49
N ALA A 199 14.87 3.38 9.25
CA ALA A 199 16.11 4.13 9.21
C ALA A 199 16.24 5.01 7.95
N THR A 200 15.71 4.55 6.81
CA THR A 200 16.00 5.11 5.48
C THR A 200 14.81 5.81 4.81
N CYS A 201 13.58 5.47 5.15
CA CYS A 201 12.34 6.02 4.61
C CYS A 201 11.72 7.01 5.61
N ARG A 202 11.91 8.33 5.40
CA ARG A 202 11.47 9.34 6.37
C ARG A 202 10.76 10.54 5.76
N TYR A 203 9.76 11.05 6.47
CA TYR A 203 9.20 12.38 6.23
C TYR A 203 10.21 13.46 6.62
N ALA A 204 10.25 14.53 5.82
CA ALA A 204 11.11 15.68 6.11
C ALA A 204 10.49 16.54 7.23
N ARG A 205 11.33 17.29 7.97
CA ARG A 205 10.85 18.22 9.02
C ARG A 205 9.86 19.29 8.51
N GLY A 206 9.86 19.55 7.20
CA GLY A 206 8.96 20.52 6.57
C GLY A 206 7.67 19.93 6.02
N ASP A 207 7.48 18.60 6.11
CA ASP A 207 6.23 17.94 5.71
C ASP A 207 5.11 18.25 6.73
N GLU A 208 3.85 18.07 6.33
CA GLU A 208 2.70 18.34 7.19
C GLU A 208 2.77 17.57 8.51
N ALA A 209 2.32 18.19 9.60
CA ALA A 209 2.46 17.66 10.95
C ALA A 209 1.89 16.25 11.13
N VAL A 210 0.75 15.97 10.49
CA VAL A 210 0.08 14.66 10.50
C VAL A 210 0.98 13.54 9.99
N LEU A 211 1.86 13.83 9.02
CA LEU A 211 2.71 12.82 8.38
C LEU A 211 3.83 12.34 9.29
N ARG A 212 4.15 13.09 10.37
CA ARG A 212 5.09 12.60 11.40
C ARG A 212 4.58 11.34 12.12
N HIS A 213 3.26 11.12 12.08
CA HIS A 213 2.60 9.94 12.66
C HIS A 213 2.15 8.96 11.57
N SER A 214 2.49 9.20 10.30
CA SER A 214 2.15 8.27 9.22
C SER A 214 2.88 6.94 9.44
N ALA A 215 2.11 5.87 9.62
CA ALA A 215 2.61 4.51 9.74
C ALA A 215 3.05 3.93 8.38
N SER A 216 2.30 4.21 7.32
CA SER A 216 2.58 3.70 5.96
C SER A 216 1.89 4.53 4.88
N HIS A 217 2.50 4.60 3.70
CA HIS A 217 1.89 5.18 2.50
C HIS A 217 1.33 4.08 1.60
N HIS A 218 0.14 4.28 1.07
CA HIS A 218 -0.59 3.32 0.24
C HIS A 218 -1.02 3.95 -1.06
N ARG A 219 -1.00 3.15 -2.12
CA ARG A 219 -1.49 3.50 -3.44
C ARG A 219 -2.59 2.55 -3.84
N VAL A 220 -3.60 3.07 -4.56
CA VAL A 220 -4.74 2.33 -5.08
C VAL A 220 -4.73 2.45 -6.59
N VAL A 221 -4.55 1.32 -7.27
CA VAL A 221 -4.57 1.23 -8.73
C VAL A 221 -5.76 0.41 -9.19
N SER A 222 -6.26 0.73 -10.38
CA SER A 222 -7.24 -0.07 -11.10
C SER A 222 -6.58 -0.57 -12.37
N TYR A 223 -6.77 -1.85 -12.70
CA TYR A 223 -6.26 -2.44 -13.93
C TYR A 223 -7.09 -3.64 -14.35
N CYS A 224 -7.02 -4.01 -15.62
CA CYS A 224 -7.58 -5.26 -16.12
C CYS A 224 -6.54 -6.38 -15.97
N PHE A 225 -6.85 -7.40 -15.18
CA PHE A 225 -6.04 -8.61 -15.08
C PHE A 225 -6.80 -9.79 -15.67
N ALA A 226 -6.33 -10.28 -16.82
CA ALA A 226 -6.95 -11.40 -17.52
C ALA A 226 -8.48 -11.23 -17.69
N GLY A 227 -8.95 -10.04 -18.05
CA GLY A 227 -10.37 -9.72 -18.24
C GLY A 227 -11.13 -9.26 -16.99
N LEU A 228 -10.55 -9.38 -15.79
CA LEU A 228 -11.17 -8.90 -14.54
C LEU A 228 -10.71 -7.48 -14.20
N THR A 229 -11.65 -6.58 -13.95
CA THR A 229 -11.35 -5.23 -13.45
C THR A 229 -10.99 -5.31 -11.98
N CYS A 230 -9.69 -5.24 -11.69
CA CYS A 230 -9.15 -5.33 -10.35
C CYS A 230 -8.82 -3.94 -9.80
N VAL A 231 -9.23 -3.67 -8.56
CA VAL A 231 -8.75 -2.54 -7.77
C VAL A 231 -7.81 -3.07 -6.70
N VAL A 232 -6.55 -2.64 -6.74
CA VAL A 232 -5.49 -3.19 -5.90
C VAL A 232 -4.80 -2.09 -5.10
N GLN A 233 -4.84 -2.25 -3.77
CA GLN A 233 -4.06 -1.43 -2.85
C GLN A 233 -2.68 -2.05 -2.61
N SER A 234 -1.65 -1.21 -2.55
CA SER A 234 -0.31 -1.63 -2.14
C SER A 234 0.35 -0.57 -1.28
N GLU A 235 1.07 -1.02 -0.26
CA GLU A 235 2.00 -0.17 0.49
C GLU A 235 3.16 0.24 -0.41
N VAL A 236 3.65 1.45 -0.22
CA VAL A 236 4.79 2.03 -0.93
C VAL A 236 5.75 2.58 0.11
N ASP A 237 6.97 2.03 0.13
CA ASP A 237 7.94 2.32 1.19
C ASP A 237 8.38 3.78 1.16
N ALA A 238 8.72 4.29 -0.03
CA ALA A 238 9.22 5.64 -0.19
C ALA A 238 9.21 6.14 -1.65
N TYR A 239 9.72 7.35 -1.87
CA TYR A 239 10.11 7.83 -3.19
C TYR A 239 11.59 8.20 -3.27
N TRP A 240 12.15 8.05 -4.47
CA TRP A 240 13.51 8.41 -4.85
C TRP A 240 13.54 9.04 -6.25
N CYS A 241 13.87 10.33 -6.36
CA CYS A 241 14.25 10.93 -7.65
C CYS A 241 15.05 12.22 -7.49
N GLY A 242 15.91 12.52 -8.46
CA GLY A 242 16.59 13.81 -8.57
C GLY A 242 15.63 15.00 -8.76
N CYS A 243 14.47 14.75 -9.39
CA CYS A 243 13.43 15.74 -9.64
C CYS A 243 12.80 16.36 -8.38
N HIS A 244 12.87 15.65 -7.24
CA HIS A 244 12.34 16.07 -5.95
C HIS A 244 13.44 16.15 -4.88
N ALA A 245 14.71 15.98 -5.27
CA ALA A 245 15.87 16.19 -4.40
C ALA A 245 16.20 17.68 -4.20
N SER A 246 15.73 18.56 -5.11
CA SER A 246 16.16 19.97 -5.20
C SER A 246 15.04 21.02 -5.31
N LEU A 247 13.76 20.67 -5.17
CA LEU A 247 12.69 21.67 -5.32
C LEU A 247 12.68 22.71 -4.19
N PRO A 248 12.75 24.03 -4.50
CA PRO A 248 12.34 25.06 -3.57
C PRO A 248 10.84 24.88 -3.29
N ARG A 249 10.50 24.91 -1.99
CA ARG A 249 9.13 24.75 -1.47
C ARG A 249 8.10 25.55 -2.28
N PRO A 250 6.93 24.98 -2.65
CA PRO A 250 5.81 25.77 -3.13
C PRO A 250 5.45 26.79 -2.05
N ARG A 251 5.54 28.09 -2.36
CA ARG A 251 4.94 29.13 -1.51
C ARG A 251 3.44 28.96 -1.62
N LEU A 252 2.81 28.37 -0.60
CA LEU A 252 1.36 28.39 -0.46
C LEU A 252 0.88 29.83 -0.68
N PRO A 253 -0.19 30.07 -1.47
CA PRO A 253 -0.76 31.41 -1.61
C PRO A 253 -1.08 31.91 -0.20
N ARG A 254 -0.48 33.05 0.19
CA ARG A 254 -0.87 33.74 1.42
C ARG A 254 -2.38 33.99 1.32
N MET A 255 -3.17 33.25 2.09
CA MET A 255 -4.57 33.61 2.32
C MET A 255 -4.57 35.08 2.70
N ARG A 256 -5.24 35.91 1.89
CA ARG A 256 -5.51 37.29 2.26
C ARG A 256 -6.18 37.23 3.62
N ARG A 257 -5.52 37.81 4.64
CA ARG A 257 -6.13 38.04 5.95
C ARG A 257 -7.49 38.65 5.69
N ARG A 258 -8.55 37.96 6.13
CA ARG A 258 -9.87 38.60 6.28
C ARG A 258 -9.64 39.86 7.09
N GLN A 259 -10.07 40.98 6.54
CA GLN A 259 -10.05 42.27 7.21
C GLN A 259 -10.80 42.10 8.53
N SER A 260 -10.07 42.23 9.64
CA SER A 260 -10.66 42.28 10.97
C SER A 260 -11.45 43.58 11.10
N LEU A 261 -12.72 43.47 11.50
CA LEU A 261 -13.56 44.60 11.90
C LEU A 261 -12.86 45.43 13.00
N PRO A 262 -13.03 46.77 13.01
CA PRO A 262 -12.30 47.64 13.91
C PRO A 262 -12.79 47.53 15.36
N ARG A 263 -11.87 47.32 16.30
CA ARG A 263 -12.11 47.49 17.74
C ARG A 263 -12.15 48.97 18.11
N PRO A 264 -13.03 49.39 19.05
CA PRO A 264 -13.13 50.78 19.48
C PRO A 264 -11.93 51.24 20.31
N ARG A 265 -11.70 52.56 20.21
CA ARG A 265 -10.53 53.33 20.68
C ARG A 265 -10.51 53.48 22.21
N LEU A 266 -9.33 53.33 22.80
CA LEU A 266 -8.99 53.98 24.06
C LEU A 266 -7.89 55.03 23.82
N LEU A 267 -8.18 56.23 24.33
CA LEU A 267 -7.36 57.45 24.37
C LEU A 267 -6.04 57.18 25.12
N ARG A 268 -4.85 57.47 24.57
CA ARG A 268 -4.17 58.75 24.28
C ARG A 268 -3.28 59.23 25.43
N MET A 269 -1.96 59.25 25.21
CA MET A 269 -0.98 60.24 25.69
C MET A 269 0.35 59.99 24.94
N ARG A 270 0.74 60.79 23.91
CA ARG A 270 1.60 62.01 23.92
C ARG A 270 2.83 61.86 24.84
N ARG A 271 4.09 62.08 24.45
CA ARG A 271 4.76 62.95 23.44
C ARG A 271 6.25 62.50 23.44
N ARG A 272 7.15 62.65 22.45
CA ARG A 272 7.68 63.85 21.77
C ARG A 272 8.81 63.40 20.79
N GLN A 273 8.91 64.09 19.63
CA GLN A 273 10.11 64.62 18.92
C GLN A 273 11.33 63.68 18.65
N SER A 274 12.05 63.68 17.52
CA SER A 274 11.98 64.12 16.11
C SER A 274 13.39 63.91 15.48
N LEU A 275 13.53 64.03 14.15
CA LEU A 275 14.75 64.30 13.32
C LEU A 275 15.35 63.11 12.51
N PRO A 276 16.06 63.32 11.37
CA PRO A 276 15.45 63.25 10.02
C PRO A 276 16.19 62.32 9.02
N ARG A 277 15.54 62.03 7.88
CA ARG A 277 16.11 61.31 6.72
C ARG A 277 17.05 62.19 5.87
N PRO A 278 18.07 61.61 5.21
CA PRO A 278 18.62 62.15 3.97
C PRO A 278 18.07 61.47 2.71
N ARG A 279 18.16 62.21 1.61
CA ARG A 279 17.47 62.06 0.33
C ARG A 279 18.20 61.13 -0.65
N LEU A 280 17.40 60.49 -1.49
CA LEU A 280 17.79 59.78 -2.71
C LEU A 280 18.42 60.73 -3.74
N LEU A 281 19.53 60.32 -4.34
CA LEU A 281 19.98 60.84 -5.63
C LEU A 281 19.54 59.90 -6.75
N ARG A 282 18.99 60.54 -7.78
CA ARG A 282 18.30 59.99 -8.92
C ARG A 282 19.26 60.09 -10.11
N ILE A 283 19.59 58.99 -10.76
CA ILE A 283 20.28 58.98 -12.06
C ILE A 283 19.39 58.22 -13.05
N ARG A 284 19.15 58.81 -14.22
CA ARG A 284 18.57 58.21 -15.43
C ARG A 284 19.49 58.58 -16.64
N PRO A 285 19.27 58.09 -17.87
CA PRO A 285 19.58 56.75 -18.34
C PRO A 285 20.34 56.76 -19.70
N ARG A 286 21.07 55.69 -20.03
CA ARG A 286 21.49 55.28 -21.39
C ARG A 286 21.76 53.77 -21.31
N GLN A 287 21.45 52.89 -22.25
CA GLN A 287 20.87 52.92 -23.58
C GLN A 287 20.21 51.55 -23.80
N SER A 288 19.23 51.54 -24.70
CA SER A 288 18.45 50.40 -25.18
C SER A 288 19.31 49.30 -25.80
N PHE A 289 19.05 48.05 -25.38
CA PHE A 289 19.15 46.90 -26.29
C PHE A 289 17.80 46.18 -26.30
N LEU A 290 17.26 46.04 -27.50
CA LEU A 290 16.05 45.30 -27.82
C LEU A 290 16.30 43.80 -27.60
N GLN A 291 15.42 43.14 -26.85
CA GLN A 291 15.22 41.69 -26.97
C GLN A 291 13.72 41.39 -27.17
N PRO A 292 13.38 40.36 -27.97
CA PRO A 292 12.01 40.08 -28.39
C PRO A 292 11.13 39.66 -27.21
N ARG A 293 9.87 40.12 -27.22
CA ARG A 293 8.84 39.69 -26.27
C ARG A 293 8.30 38.32 -26.68
N LEU A 294 8.47 37.31 -25.83
CA LEU A 294 7.66 36.09 -25.88
C LEU A 294 6.29 36.34 -25.22
N PRO A 295 5.19 35.77 -25.74
CA PRO A 295 3.86 35.95 -25.16
C PRO A 295 3.73 35.26 -23.80
N ARG A 296 2.98 35.87 -22.88
CA ARG A 296 2.62 35.28 -21.59
C ARG A 296 1.65 34.12 -21.82
N PRO A 297 1.85 32.94 -21.20
CA PRO A 297 0.83 31.90 -21.19
C PRO A 297 -0.37 32.32 -20.33
N ALA A 298 -1.56 31.94 -20.77
CA ALA A 298 -2.83 32.19 -20.08
C ALA A 298 -2.87 31.50 -18.69
N PRO A 299 -3.58 32.07 -17.71
CA PRO A 299 -3.77 31.41 -16.41
C PRO A 299 -4.61 30.13 -16.56
N CYS A 300 -4.11 29.02 -16.01
CA CYS A 300 -4.83 27.74 -15.95
C CYS A 300 -6.13 27.87 -15.13
N PRO A 301 -7.23 27.21 -15.54
CA PRO A 301 -8.44 27.12 -14.73
C PRO A 301 -8.19 26.25 -13.50
N CYS A 302 -8.44 26.78 -12.32
CA CYS A 302 -8.45 26.01 -11.07
C CYS A 302 -9.76 25.21 -11.00
N PRO A 303 -9.75 23.91 -10.67
CA PRO A 303 -10.98 23.14 -10.47
C PRO A 303 -11.72 23.57 -9.19
N PRO A 304 -13.05 23.41 -9.13
CA PRO A 304 -13.87 23.84 -8.00
C PRO A 304 -13.61 22.99 -6.74
N ARG A 305 -13.93 23.58 -5.58
CA ARG A 305 -13.89 22.88 -4.29
C ARG A 305 -14.86 21.67 -4.29
N PRO A 306 -14.47 20.52 -3.73
CA PRO A 306 -15.38 19.38 -3.63
C PRO A 306 -16.51 19.64 -2.63
N PRO A 307 -17.69 19.03 -2.85
CA PRO A 307 -18.84 19.15 -1.96
C PRO A 307 -18.59 18.46 -0.62
N ARG A 308 -19.33 18.88 0.42
CA ARG A 308 -19.30 18.26 1.75
C ARG A 308 -20.07 16.94 1.69
N LEU A 309 -19.41 15.85 2.04
CA LEU A 309 -20.05 14.54 2.21
C LEU A 309 -20.77 14.47 3.56
N HIS A 310 -21.97 13.88 3.54
CA HIS A 310 -22.80 13.62 4.71
C HIS A 310 -22.27 12.39 5.48
N THR A 311 -22.26 12.49 6.80
CA THR A 311 -21.80 11.48 7.76
C THR A 311 -22.90 10.50 8.12
N THR A 312 -22.58 9.20 8.14
CA THR A 312 -23.36 8.16 8.84
C THR A 312 -22.46 7.36 9.79
N THR A 313 -23.08 6.85 10.83
CA THR A 313 -22.60 6.59 12.19
C THR A 313 -21.78 5.29 12.35
N ALA A 314 -20.46 5.43 12.30
CA ALA A 314 -19.47 4.80 13.18
C ALA A 314 -18.44 5.90 13.49
N ALA A 315 -17.57 5.77 14.50
CA ALA A 315 -16.59 6.83 14.79
C ALA A 315 -15.87 7.22 13.48
N PRO A 316 -16.07 8.45 12.96
CA PRO A 316 -15.85 8.70 11.55
C PRO A 316 -14.35 8.63 11.27
N LEU A 317 -13.94 7.81 10.32
CA LEU A 317 -12.58 7.81 9.80
C LEU A 317 -12.19 9.26 9.45
N HIS A 318 -11.25 9.82 10.20
CA HIS A 318 -10.89 11.22 10.06
C HIS A 318 -9.83 11.38 8.96
N MET A 319 -10.13 12.26 8.01
CA MET A 319 -9.32 12.46 6.81
C MET A 319 -8.60 13.80 6.84
N HIS A 320 -7.27 13.75 6.86
CA HIS A 320 -6.41 14.91 6.74
C HIS A 320 -6.07 15.18 5.27
N ARG A 321 -6.09 16.45 4.85
CA ARG A 321 -5.55 16.84 3.53
C ARG A 321 -4.08 17.20 3.66
N ALA A 322 -3.22 16.41 3.02
CA ALA A 322 -1.77 16.63 2.99
C ALA A 322 -1.21 16.07 1.68
N GLY A 323 -0.18 16.65 1.06
CA GLY A 323 0.45 16.00 -0.08
C GLY A 323 1.13 16.86 -1.12
N ARG A 324 1.83 16.17 -2.02
CA ARG A 324 2.66 16.75 -3.08
C ARG A 324 2.58 15.92 -4.37
N ALA A 325 2.86 16.53 -5.51
CA ALA A 325 2.84 15.81 -6.79
C ALA A 325 4.10 14.94 -6.91
N ILE A 326 4.04 13.66 -6.51
CA ILE A 326 5.13 12.70 -6.71
C ILE A 326 4.75 11.75 -7.84
N PRO A 327 5.51 11.69 -8.95
CA PRO A 327 5.26 10.74 -10.03
C PRO A 327 5.37 9.29 -9.57
N ALA A 328 4.53 8.40 -10.13
CA ALA A 328 4.57 6.96 -9.82
C ALA A 328 5.94 6.32 -10.10
N ARG A 329 6.63 6.76 -11.16
CA ARG A 329 7.99 6.31 -11.51
C ARG A 329 9.07 6.64 -10.46
N CYS A 330 8.76 7.49 -9.49
CA CYS A 330 9.67 7.84 -8.40
C CYS A 330 9.45 6.97 -7.16
N LEU A 331 8.39 6.15 -7.13
CA LEU A 331 8.07 5.30 -5.98
C LEU A 331 8.99 4.09 -5.96
N VAL A 332 9.65 3.85 -4.83
CA VAL A 332 10.65 2.79 -4.65
C VAL A 332 10.20 1.79 -3.59
N GLU A 333 10.38 0.52 -3.92
CA GLU A 333 10.32 -0.59 -2.96
C GLU A 333 11.72 -0.81 -2.36
N VAL A 334 11.81 -0.98 -1.06
CA VAL A 334 13.06 -1.19 -0.33
C VAL A 334 13.05 -2.59 0.26
N LYS A 335 14.05 -3.40 -0.11
CA LYS A 335 14.24 -4.76 0.43
C LYS A 335 15.60 -4.91 1.05
N THR A 336 15.70 -5.83 2.00
CA THR A 336 16.97 -6.25 2.60
C THR A 336 17.11 -7.76 2.54
N HIS A 337 18.33 -8.27 2.35
CA HIS A 337 18.60 -9.70 2.50
C HIS A 337 19.99 -9.96 3.11
N ALA A 338 20.15 -11.16 3.67
CA ALA A 338 21.42 -11.58 4.23
C ALA A 338 22.43 -11.86 3.10
N ARG A 339 23.67 -11.39 3.27
CA ARG A 339 24.75 -11.66 2.32
C ARG A 339 24.95 -13.17 2.12
N GLY A 340 25.15 -13.57 0.86
CA GLY A 340 25.35 -14.98 0.48
C GLY A 340 24.08 -15.84 0.56
N SER A 341 22.91 -15.22 0.74
CA SER A 341 21.61 -15.88 0.69
C SER A 341 20.78 -15.30 -0.46
N SER A 342 19.92 -16.10 -1.07
CA SER A 342 18.88 -15.56 -1.95
C SER A 342 17.83 -14.80 -1.13
N MET A 343 17.11 -13.88 -1.77
CA MET A 343 15.99 -13.22 -1.13
C MET A 343 14.91 -14.25 -0.79
N TRP A 344 14.46 -14.27 0.47
CA TRP A 344 13.46 -15.25 0.91
C TRP A 344 12.14 -15.12 0.13
N VAL A 345 11.74 -13.89 -0.20
CA VAL A 345 10.56 -13.58 -1.00
C VAL A 345 11.00 -12.85 -2.26
N ALA A 346 10.62 -13.36 -3.42
CA ALA A 346 10.82 -12.70 -4.71
C ALA A 346 10.07 -11.36 -4.72
N PRO A 347 10.71 -10.23 -5.08
CA PRO A 347 10.05 -8.92 -5.11
C PRO A 347 9.08 -8.76 -6.29
N GLU A 348 9.28 -9.52 -7.38
CA GLU A 348 8.58 -9.37 -8.66
C GLU A 348 7.06 -9.46 -8.53
N PRO A 349 6.45 -10.45 -7.84
CA PRO A 349 5.00 -10.49 -7.70
C PRO A 349 4.42 -9.25 -7.01
N GLN A 350 5.10 -8.75 -5.97
CA GLN A 350 4.66 -7.57 -5.22
C GLN A 350 4.75 -6.31 -6.08
N LEU A 351 5.85 -6.16 -6.81
CA LEU A 351 6.06 -5.06 -7.76
C LEU A 351 5.06 -5.11 -8.92
N TYR A 352 4.84 -6.29 -9.49
CA TYR A 352 3.94 -6.53 -10.62
C TYR A 352 2.50 -6.16 -10.28
N PHE A 353 1.91 -6.76 -9.22
CA PHE A 353 0.54 -6.45 -8.81
C PHE A 353 0.40 -5.04 -8.20
N GLY A 354 1.47 -4.49 -7.62
CA GLY A 354 1.51 -3.11 -7.13
C GLY A 354 1.75 -2.06 -8.21
N ARG A 355 2.03 -2.49 -9.45
CA ARG A 355 2.42 -1.63 -10.59
C ARG A 355 3.55 -0.67 -10.22
N ARG A 356 4.62 -1.21 -9.63
CA ARG A 356 5.86 -0.50 -9.27
C ARG A 356 7.04 -1.11 -10.00
N THR A 357 8.03 -0.30 -10.35
CA THR A 357 9.21 -0.77 -11.08
C THR A 357 10.52 -0.45 -10.38
N GLN A 358 10.59 0.56 -9.51
CA GLN A 358 11.83 0.90 -8.83
C GLN A 358 12.04 0.02 -7.59
N LEU A 359 13.17 -0.67 -7.54
CA LEU A 359 13.56 -1.56 -6.44
C LEU A 359 14.94 -1.18 -5.92
N PHE A 360 15.06 -1.04 -4.61
CA PHE A 360 16.34 -0.95 -3.92
C PHE A 360 16.53 -2.20 -3.07
N VAL A 361 17.70 -2.84 -3.18
CA VAL A 361 18.03 -4.01 -2.37
C VAL A 361 19.33 -3.77 -1.60
N ALA A 362 19.27 -3.77 -0.27
CA ALA A 362 20.44 -3.76 0.58
C ALA A 362 20.84 -5.18 1.03
N GLN A 363 22.15 -5.40 1.12
CA GLN A 363 22.73 -6.59 1.73
C GLN A 363 23.19 -6.30 3.16
N HIS A 364 22.97 -7.25 4.05
CA HIS A 364 23.44 -7.16 5.43
C HIS A 364 24.15 -8.44 5.89
N LYS A 365 25.09 -8.29 6.81
CA LYS A 365 25.68 -9.39 7.59
C LYS A 365 25.29 -9.20 9.05
N ARG A 366 24.37 -10.05 9.53
CA ARG A 366 23.85 -9.99 10.93
C ARG A 366 23.36 -8.58 11.35
N GLY A 367 22.70 -7.87 10.44
CA GLY A 367 22.15 -6.53 10.70
C GLY A 367 23.14 -5.38 10.45
N GLU A 368 24.39 -5.66 10.13
CA GLU A 368 25.34 -4.65 9.64
C GLU A 368 25.22 -4.57 8.12
N GLU A 369 24.82 -3.41 7.60
CA GLU A 369 24.78 -3.14 6.17
C GLU A 369 26.21 -3.06 5.63
N GLU A 370 26.49 -3.84 4.58
CA GLU A 370 27.85 -4.01 4.06
C GLU A 370 28.09 -3.20 2.78
N ASP A 371 27.15 -3.27 1.82
CA ASP A 371 27.24 -2.63 0.51
C ASP A 371 25.94 -1.85 0.21
N GLY A 372 26.12 -0.56 -0.09
CA GLY A 372 25.01 0.30 -0.51
C GLY A 372 24.50 -0.17 -1.87
N GLY A 373 23.22 -0.56 -1.92
CA GLY A 373 22.57 -0.91 -3.19
C GLY A 373 22.35 0.32 -4.08
N GLU A 374 21.92 0.07 -5.31
CA GLU A 374 21.37 1.09 -6.20
C GLU A 374 19.87 0.86 -6.38
N VAL A 375 19.16 1.91 -6.78
CA VAL A 375 17.77 1.78 -7.21
C VAL A 375 17.79 1.27 -8.66
N VAL A 376 17.22 0.09 -8.87
CA VAL A 376 17.14 -0.57 -10.17
C VAL A 376 15.71 -0.44 -10.72
N ASP A 377 15.60 -0.10 -11.99
CA ASP A 377 14.33 -0.14 -12.71
C ASP A 377 14.05 -1.57 -13.21
N MET A 378 13.07 -2.21 -12.60
CA MET A 378 12.66 -3.59 -12.88
C MET A 378 11.72 -3.71 -14.08
N THR A 379 11.46 -2.66 -14.87
CA THR A 379 10.48 -2.71 -15.98
C THR A 379 10.72 -3.90 -16.93
N ALA A 380 11.96 -4.07 -17.42
CA ALA A 380 12.30 -5.20 -18.30
C ALA A 380 12.26 -6.55 -17.56
N GLY A 381 12.72 -6.57 -16.30
CA GLY A 381 12.70 -7.77 -15.47
C GLY A 381 11.28 -8.26 -15.16
N LEU A 382 10.33 -7.34 -14.94
CA LEU A 382 8.93 -7.66 -14.71
C LEU A 382 8.25 -8.19 -15.98
N ALA A 383 8.60 -7.66 -17.16
CA ALA A 383 8.11 -8.19 -18.42
C ALA A 383 8.61 -9.62 -18.68
N ALA A 384 9.90 -9.87 -18.42
CA ALA A 384 10.47 -11.22 -18.51
C ALA A 384 9.85 -12.18 -17.48
N TRP A 385 9.65 -11.71 -16.24
CA TRP A 385 9.00 -12.48 -15.18
C TRP A 385 7.56 -12.83 -15.54
N GLU A 386 6.77 -11.88 -16.06
CA GLU A 386 5.41 -12.11 -16.51
C GLU A 386 5.35 -13.17 -17.62
N ALA A 387 6.28 -13.13 -18.58
CA ALA A 387 6.39 -14.13 -19.63
C ALA A 387 6.72 -15.53 -19.06
N GLN A 388 7.63 -15.60 -18.09
CA GLN A 388 8.02 -16.84 -17.43
C GLN A 388 6.89 -17.44 -16.56
N GLU A 389 6.07 -16.58 -15.95
CA GLU A 389 5.02 -16.98 -15.00
C GLU A 389 3.62 -17.12 -15.64
N GLN A 390 3.51 -17.09 -16.98
CA GLN A 390 2.21 -17.12 -17.67
C GLN A 390 1.29 -18.26 -17.20
N ALA A 391 1.82 -19.48 -17.04
CA ALA A 391 1.02 -20.62 -16.58
C ALA A 391 0.45 -20.38 -15.17
N ALA A 392 1.26 -19.83 -14.25
CA ALA A 392 0.80 -19.51 -12.90
C ALA A 392 -0.18 -18.32 -12.88
N LEU A 393 0.03 -17.31 -13.74
CA LEU A 393 -0.87 -16.17 -13.89
C LEU A 393 -2.23 -16.58 -14.48
N GLN A 394 -2.25 -17.49 -15.45
CA GLN A 394 -3.48 -18.06 -16.01
C GLN A 394 -4.26 -18.84 -14.94
N ARG A 395 -3.58 -19.66 -14.14
CA ARG A 395 -4.20 -20.37 -13.02
C ARG A 395 -4.73 -19.42 -11.95
N LEU A 396 -4.00 -18.35 -11.64
CA LEU A 396 -4.49 -17.31 -10.75
C LEU A 396 -5.75 -16.65 -11.31
N ALA A 397 -5.78 -16.32 -12.61
CA ALA A 397 -6.95 -15.74 -13.25
C ALA A 397 -8.18 -16.66 -13.19
N ALA A 398 -8.00 -17.96 -13.41
CA ALA A 398 -9.07 -18.97 -13.25
C ALA A 398 -9.55 -19.06 -11.80
N LEU A 399 -8.63 -19.07 -10.82
CA LEU A 399 -8.98 -19.07 -9.40
C LEU A 399 -9.80 -17.84 -9.01
N LEU A 400 -9.40 -16.64 -9.45
CA LEU A 400 -10.10 -15.41 -9.10
C LEU A 400 -11.53 -15.37 -9.66
N ARG A 401 -11.73 -15.82 -10.91
CA ARG A 401 -13.08 -15.99 -11.50
C ARG A 401 -13.92 -16.98 -10.71
N ALA A 402 -13.35 -18.15 -10.40
CA ALA A 402 -14.04 -19.19 -9.64
C ALA A 402 -14.45 -18.70 -8.26
N LEU A 403 -13.55 -17.99 -7.55
CA LEU A 403 -13.85 -17.36 -6.26
C LEU A 403 -14.99 -16.35 -6.38
N ARG A 404 -14.92 -15.45 -7.38
CA ARG A 404 -15.98 -14.45 -7.62
C ARG A 404 -17.33 -15.12 -7.85
N ALA A 405 -17.40 -16.10 -8.75
CA ALA A 405 -18.65 -16.80 -9.08
C ALA A 405 -19.22 -17.58 -7.89
N ARG A 406 -18.38 -18.28 -7.13
CA ARG A 406 -18.82 -19.06 -5.96
C ARG A 406 -19.30 -18.16 -4.83
N VAL A 407 -18.55 -17.12 -4.50
CA VAL A 407 -18.93 -16.16 -3.46
C VAL A 407 -20.19 -15.38 -3.84
N GLU A 408 -20.37 -15.03 -5.12
CA GLU A 408 -21.64 -14.48 -5.63
C GLU A 408 -22.82 -15.45 -5.44
N GLY A 409 -22.63 -16.74 -5.76
CA GLY A 409 -23.63 -17.78 -5.55
C GLY A 409 -24.02 -17.96 -4.08
N LEU A 410 -23.03 -17.93 -3.18
CA LEU A 410 -23.24 -17.95 -1.73
C LEU A 410 -24.00 -16.70 -1.25
N ALA A 411 -23.66 -15.52 -1.78
CA ALA A 411 -24.33 -14.28 -1.43
C ALA A 411 -25.81 -14.28 -1.83
N ARG A 412 -26.17 -14.86 -2.99
CA ARG A 412 -27.58 -15.06 -3.39
C ARG A 412 -28.35 -15.99 -2.45
N ARG A 413 -27.65 -16.86 -1.72
CA ARG A 413 -28.20 -17.75 -0.68
C ARG A 413 -28.19 -17.12 0.72
N GLY A 414 -27.78 -15.85 0.85
CA GLY A 414 -27.72 -15.13 2.12
C GLY A 414 -26.34 -15.13 2.81
N VAL A 415 -25.33 -15.76 2.21
CA VAL A 415 -23.97 -15.86 2.76
C VAL A 415 -23.03 -14.90 2.04
N ALA A 416 -23.00 -13.63 2.48
CA ALA A 416 -22.19 -12.60 1.84
C ALA A 416 -20.74 -12.52 2.35
N ARG A 417 -20.44 -13.08 3.53
CA ARG A 417 -19.12 -13.05 4.18
C ARG A 417 -18.57 -14.46 4.31
N VAL A 418 -17.39 -14.67 3.73
CA VAL A 418 -16.78 -15.99 3.58
C VAL A 418 -15.30 -15.90 3.94
N SER A 419 -14.71 -16.98 4.44
CA SER A 419 -13.25 -17.12 4.55
C SER A 419 -12.77 -18.21 3.61
N LEU A 420 -11.72 -17.91 2.85
CA LEU A 420 -10.97 -18.88 2.05
C LEU A 420 -9.77 -19.34 2.87
N VAL A 421 -9.71 -20.63 3.18
CA VAL A 421 -8.57 -21.27 3.83
C VAL A 421 -7.83 -22.11 2.79
N CYS A 422 -6.56 -21.77 2.58
CA CYS A 422 -5.68 -22.42 1.62
C CYS A 422 -4.57 -23.17 2.37
N VAL A 423 -4.32 -24.41 1.95
CA VAL A 423 -3.22 -25.25 2.44
C VAL A 423 -2.46 -25.78 1.23
N CYS A 424 -1.14 -25.65 1.27
CA CYS A 424 -0.22 -26.10 0.21
C CYS A 424 0.88 -26.96 0.84
N ASP A 425 1.20 -28.08 0.21
CA ASP A 425 2.26 -29.00 0.63
C ASP A 425 3.65 -28.65 0.07
N GLY A 426 3.71 -27.75 -0.91
CA GLY A 426 4.94 -27.33 -1.57
C GLY A 426 5.46 -28.30 -2.64
N SER A 427 4.64 -29.26 -3.08
CA SER A 427 5.05 -30.27 -4.06
C SER A 427 5.05 -29.77 -5.52
N GLY A 428 4.48 -28.59 -5.77
CA GLY A 428 4.25 -28.05 -7.11
C GLY A 428 3.10 -28.73 -7.86
N ARG A 429 2.49 -29.77 -7.28
CA ARG A 429 1.37 -30.50 -7.88
C ARG A 429 0.03 -29.90 -7.45
N ASP A 430 -0.98 -30.08 -8.28
CA ASP A 430 -2.31 -29.51 -8.05
C ASP A 430 -3.07 -30.21 -6.92
N ASP A 431 -2.88 -31.52 -6.77
CA ASP A 431 -3.44 -32.33 -5.68
C ASP A 431 -2.85 -31.96 -4.30
N GLY A 432 -1.66 -31.35 -4.30
CA GLY A 432 -0.98 -30.82 -3.12
C GLY A 432 -1.49 -29.46 -2.62
N ALA A 433 -2.44 -28.84 -3.34
CA ALA A 433 -3.07 -27.58 -2.94
C ALA A 433 -4.56 -27.77 -2.62
N GLY A 434 -4.95 -27.48 -1.38
CA GLY A 434 -6.33 -27.53 -0.91
C GLY A 434 -6.89 -26.15 -0.61
N MET A 435 -8.02 -25.79 -1.22
CA MET A 435 -8.73 -24.54 -0.98
C MET A 435 -10.17 -24.81 -0.53
N ARG A 436 -10.60 -24.19 0.56
CA ARG A 436 -11.93 -24.40 1.16
C ARG A 436 -12.57 -23.07 1.54
N LEU A 437 -13.86 -22.93 1.25
CA LEU A 437 -14.68 -21.79 1.62
C LEU A 437 -15.46 -22.12 2.88
N PHE A 438 -15.54 -21.14 3.78
CA PHE A 438 -16.30 -21.22 5.01
C PHE A 438 -17.13 -19.96 5.19
N GLU A 439 -18.42 -20.07 5.52
CA GLU A 439 -19.24 -18.95 5.97
C GLU A 439 -18.61 -18.34 7.23
N ARG A 440 -18.54 -17.00 7.23
CA ARG A 440 -18.08 -16.19 8.35
C ARG A 440 -19.26 -15.47 8.97
N THR A 441 -19.70 -15.97 10.11
CA THR A 441 -20.84 -15.42 10.88
C THR A 441 -20.39 -14.34 11.88
N ASP A 442 -19.11 -14.32 12.23
CA ASP A 442 -18.49 -13.43 13.22
C ASP A 442 -17.63 -12.33 12.57
N GLY A 443 -17.21 -11.37 13.40
CA GLY A 443 -16.37 -10.24 12.99
C GLY A 443 -17.07 -9.23 12.08
N GLU A 444 -16.32 -8.20 11.72
CA GLU A 444 -16.81 -7.05 10.97
C GLU A 444 -16.77 -7.29 9.45
N GLY A 445 -17.54 -6.51 8.70
CA GLY A 445 -17.40 -6.45 7.25
C GLY A 445 -16.05 -5.87 6.82
N LEU A 446 -15.63 -6.13 5.59
CA LEU A 446 -14.43 -5.51 5.02
C LEU A 446 -14.66 -4.02 4.69
N LEU A 447 -15.93 -3.61 4.59
CA LEU A 447 -16.40 -2.23 4.46
C LEU A 447 -17.52 -1.92 5.46
N PRO A 448 -17.65 -0.66 5.93
CA PRO A 448 -18.72 -0.27 6.84
C PRO A 448 -20.10 -0.44 6.18
N PRO A 449 -21.17 -0.79 6.92
CA PRO A 449 -22.52 -0.89 6.36
C PRO A 449 -22.94 0.40 5.64
N GLY A 450 -23.64 0.27 4.51
CA GLY A 450 -24.15 1.42 3.73
C GLY A 450 -23.09 2.24 2.98
N CYS A 451 -21.80 1.86 3.01
CA CYS A 451 -20.79 2.39 2.09
C CYS A 451 -20.83 1.64 0.74
N GLY A 452 -20.67 2.36 -0.36
CA GLY A 452 -20.93 1.85 -1.71
C GLY A 452 -22.05 2.63 -2.35
#